data_AF-A0A7M2X353-F1
#
_entry.id   AF-A0A7M2X353-F1
#
_cell.length_a   1.000
_cell.length_b   1.000
_cell.length_c   1.000
_cell.angle_alpha   90.00
_cell.angle_beta   90.00
_cell.angle_gamma   90.00
#
_symmetry.space_group_name_H-M   'P 1'
#
loop_
_entity.id
_entity.type
_entity.pdbx_description
1 polymer ?
#
loop_
_entity_poly.entity_id
_entity_poly.type
_entity_poly.pdbx_seq_one_letter_code
_entity_poly.pdbx_strand_id
1 'polypeptide(L)' 'MNILDDLFHGCALEAWLEIAEATGQWPPDSESVRRRAYELYEAALRERHEENPVDKHVEP' A
#
# COMPACT_ATOMS: atom_id res chain seq x y z
N MET A 1 -7.28 -16.18 -6.09
CA MET A 1 -6.30 -15.54 -5.18
C MET A 1 -4.98 -15.54 -5.93
N ASN A 2 -4.69 -14.46 -6.65
CA ASN A 2 -3.46 -14.29 -7.40
C ASN A 2 -2.54 -13.42 -6.56
N ILE A 3 -1.29 -13.86 -6.33
CA ILE A 3 -0.38 -13.18 -5.41
C ILE A 3 -0.12 -11.74 -5.86
N LEU A 4 -0.25 -11.44 -7.16
CA LEU A 4 -0.08 -10.10 -7.74
C LEU A 4 -1.32 -9.20 -7.64
N ASP A 5 -2.50 -9.76 -7.39
CA ASP A 5 -3.77 -9.00 -7.30
C ASP A 5 -4.10 -8.58 -5.85
N ASP A 6 -3.26 -8.97 -4.88
CA ASP A 6 -3.42 -8.50 -3.51
C ASP A 6 -2.88 -7.07 -3.38
N LEU A 7 -3.67 -6.19 -2.77
CA LEU A 7 -3.40 -4.75 -2.61
C LEU A 7 -1.96 -4.49 -2.14
N PHE A 8 -1.46 -5.35 -1.26
CA PHE A 8 -0.11 -5.25 -0.73
C PHE A 8 0.99 -5.38 -1.79
N HIS A 9 0.84 -6.23 -2.81
CA HIS A 9 1.86 -6.41 -3.84
C HIS A 9 1.94 -5.22 -4.79
N GLY A 10 0.81 -4.54 -5.03
CA GLY A 10 0.78 -3.24 -5.70
C GLY A 10 1.58 -2.19 -4.92
N CYS A 11 1.30 -2.04 -3.62
CA CYS A 11 2.04 -1.14 -2.74
C CYS A 11 3.53 -1.47 -2.65
N ALA A 12 3.89 -2.77 -2.65
CA ALA A 12 5.29 -3.20 -2.62
C ALA A 12 6.04 -2.84 -3.90
N LEU A 13 5.41 -2.97 -5.07
CA LEU A 13 6.00 -2.58 -6.36
C LEU A 13 6.18 -1.06 -6.44
N GLU A 14 5.17 -0.29 -6.03
CA GLU A 14 5.22 1.17 -6.00
C GLU A 14 6.35 1.66 -5.08
N ALA A 15 6.41 1.15 -3.85
CA ALA A 15 7.47 1.45 -2.89
C ALA A 15 8.88 1.13 -3.45
N TRP A 16 9.00 0.04 -4.19
CA TRP A 16 10.26 -0.36 -4.78
C TRP A 16 10.74 0.63 -5.85
N LEU A 17 9.83 1.08 -6.72
CA LEU A 17 10.11 2.08 -7.76
C LEU A 17 10.44 3.44 -7.16
N GLU A 18 9.65 3.90 -6.18
CA GLU A 18 9.90 5.18 -5.49
C GLU A 18 11.29 5.24 -4.84
N ILE A 19 11.68 4.20 -4.11
CA ILE A 19 13.00 4.16 -3.44
C ILE A 19 14.12 4.02 -4.47
N ALA A 20 13.95 3.21 -5.51
CA ALA A 20 14.93 3.08 -6.58
C ALA A 20 15.17 4.40 -7.31
N GLU A 21 14.11 5.16 -7.61
CA GLU A 21 14.20 6.47 -8.25
C GLU A 21 14.83 7.51 -7.32
N ALA A 22 14.41 7.56 -6.06
CA ALA A 22 14.90 8.55 -5.09
C ALA A 22 16.38 8.37 -4.72
N THR A 23 16.87 7.12 -4.72
CA THR A 23 18.25 6.80 -4.31
C THR A 23 19.19 6.54 -5.48
N GLY A 24 18.65 6.23 -6.67
CA GLY A 24 19.43 5.72 -7.80
C GLY A 24 20.00 4.32 -7.59
N GLN A 25 19.64 3.63 -6.50
CA GLN A 25 20.17 2.32 -6.15
C GLN A 25 19.36 1.19 -6.81
N TRP A 26 20.05 0.24 -7.43
CA TRP A 26 19.43 -0.95 -8.02
C TRP A 26 20.21 -2.23 -7.67
N PRO A 27 19.64 -3.15 -6.87
CA PRO A 27 18.31 -3.05 -6.23
C PRO A 27 18.29 -2.02 -5.08
N PRO A 28 17.14 -1.37 -4.82
CA PRO A 28 16.95 -0.49 -3.67
C PRO A 28 17.08 -1.26 -2.35
N ASP A 29 17.31 -0.53 -1.26
CA ASP A 29 17.40 -1.12 0.08
C ASP A 29 16.09 -1.81 0.48
N SER A 30 16.19 -3.08 0.83
CA SER A 30 15.02 -3.93 1.10
C SER A 30 14.24 -3.53 2.34
N GLU A 31 14.89 -2.95 3.35
CA GLU A 31 14.21 -2.49 4.57
C GLU A 31 13.43 -1.21 4.30
N SER A 32 14.03 -0.28 3.56
CA SER A 32 13.41 0.96 3.11
C SER A 32 12.18 0.69 2.25
N VAL A 33 12.28 -0.23 1.28
CA VAL A 33 11.15 -0.66 0.46
C VAL A 33 10.04 -1.28 1.31
N ARG A 34 10.39 -2.16 2.25
CA ARG A 34 9.39 -2.83 3.11
C ARG A 34 8.63 -1.83 3.95
N ARG A 35 9.32 -0.89 4.60
CA ARG A 35 8.68 0.16 5.40
C ARG A 35 7.73 1.00 4.56
N ARG A 36 8.19 1.43 3.38
CA ARG A 36 7.38 2.25 2.47
C ARG A 36 6.16 1.50 1.93
N ALA A 37 6.30 0.22 1.63
CA ALA A 37 5.20 -0.64 1.19
C ALA A 37 4.09 -0.74 2.25
N TYR A 38 4.45 -0.86 3.53
CA TYR A 38 3.48 -0.86 4.63
C TYR A 38 2.75 0.47 4.77
N GLU A 39 3.47 1.61 4.67
CA GLU A 39 2.84 2.94 4.71
C GLU A 39 1.80 3.11 3.59
N LEU A 40 2.15 2.72 2.37
CA LEU A 40 1.24 2.77 1.21
C LEU A 40 0.04 1.83 1.41
N TYR A 41 0.28 0.63 1.92
CA TYR A 41 -0.77 -0.35 2.19
C TYR A 41 -1.77 0.14 3.25
N GLU A 42 -1.29 0.70 4.35
CA GLU A 42 -2.14 1.27 5.40
C GLU A 42 -2.94 2.49 4.90
N ALA A 43 -2.33 3.34 4.06
CA ALA A 43 -3.04 4.44 3.41
C ALA A 43 -4.18 3.92 2.52
N ALA A 44 -3.90 2.97 1.64
CA ALA A 44 -4.89 2.39 0.74
C ALA A 44 -6.00 1.63 1.49
N LEU A 45 -5.70 1.00 2.62
CA LEU A 45 -6.73 0.42 3.49
C LEU A 45 -7.64 1.49 4.09
N ARG A 46 -7.08 2.61 4.58
CA ARG A 46 -7.90 3.72 5.12
C ARG A 46 -8.82 4.30 4.06
N GLU A 47 -8.31 4.54 2.84
CA GLU A 47 -9.13 5.01 1.72
C GLU A 47 -10.28 4.05 1.43
N ARG A 48 -10.02 2.73 1.36
CA ARG A 48 -11.08 1.72 1.18
C ARG A 48 -12.10 1.69 2.32
N HIS A 49 -11.68 1.94 3.55
CA HIS A 49 -12.57 2.02 4.72
C HIS A 49 -13.38 3.32 4.74
N GLU A 50 -12.84 4.43 4.22
CA GLU A 50 -13.54 5.70 4.07
C GLU A 50 -14.53 5.71 2.91
N GLU A 51 -14.23 5.01 1.82
CA GLU A 51 -15.12 4.82 0.66
C GLU A 51 -16.27 3.85 0.94
N ASN A 52 -16.13 3.00 1.95
CA ASN A 52 -17.18 2.10 2.41
C ASN A 52 -17.54 2.41 3.88
N PRO A 53 -18.13 3.60 4.15
CA PRO A 53 -18.68 3.85 5.46
C PRO A 53 -19.85 2.89 5.61
N VAL A 54 -19.67 1.83 6.41
CA VAL A 54 -20.79 0.98 6.84
C VAL A 54 -21.91 1.94 7.23
N ASP A 55 -23.02 1.83 6.49
CA ASP A 55 -24.20 2.67 6.60
C ASP A 55 -24.64 2.64 8.06
N LYS A 56 -24.23 3.67 8.82
CA LYS A 56 -24.50 3.80 10.25
C LYS A 56 -25.92 4.34 10.51
N HIS A 57 -26.80 4.28 9.51
CA HIS A 57 -28.25 4.35 9.73
C HIS A 57 -28.75 2.98 10.22
N VAL A 58 -28.55 2.73 11.50
CA VAL A 58 -29.51 1.92 12.26
C VAL A 58 -30.16 2.88 13.25
N GLU A 59 -31.25 3.49 12.81
CA GLU A 59 -32.32 3.97 13.68
C GLU A 59 -33.52 3.01 13.51
N PRO A 60 -34.36 2.81 14.52
CA PRO A 60 -34.66 3.73 15.64
C PRO A 60 -34.24 3.27 17.04
#